data_AF-B0XBA6-F1
#
_entry.id   AF-B0XBA6-F1
#
_cell.length_a   1.000
_cell.length_b   1.000
_cell.length_c   1.000
_cell.angle_alpha   90.00
_cell.angle_beta   90.00
_cell.angle_gamma   90.00
#
_symmetry.space_group_name_H-M   'P 1'
#
loop_
_entity.id
_entity.type
_entity.pdbx_description
1 polymer ?
#
loop_
_entity_poly.entity_id
_entity_poly.type
_entity_poly.pdbx_seq_one_letter_code
_entity_poly.pdbx_strand_id
1 'polypeptide(L)' 'MKILTYNFLTSKCIRGVKVGYPLKLNIVEKKVVSSDFNSEFITRMIPRLDWGAIKQAANNVSIF' A
#
# COMPACT_ATOMS: atom_id res chain seq x y z
N MET A 1 -9.45 -2.56 -2.63
CA MET A 1 -8.07 -2.61 -3.19
C MET A 1 -7.14 -3.26 -2.16
N LYS A 2 -6.11 -4.01 -2.58
CA LYS A 2 -5.11 -4.58 -1.65
C LYS A 2 -4.12 -3.49 -1.19
N ILE A 3 -3.64 -3.55 0.05
CA ILE A 3 -2.60 -2.63 0.58
C ILE A 3 -1.34 -2.66 -0.31
N LEU A 4 -1.02 -3.84 -0.86
CA LEU A 4 0.09 -4.01 -1.79
C LEU A 4 -0.03 -3.09 -3.01
N THR A 5 -1.23 -2.95 -3.58
CA THR A 5 -1.47 -2.05 -4.72
C THR A 5 -1.28 -0.59 -4.32
N TYR A 6 -1.80 -0.19 -3.15
CA TYR A 6 -1.63 1.17 -2.62
C TYR A 6 -0.16 1.59 -2.55
N ASN A 7 0.73 0.66 -2.17
CA ASN A 7 2.16 0.95 -2.03
C ASN A 7 2.83 1.43 -3.33
N PHE A 8 2.27 1.08 -4.50
CA PHE A 8 2.78 1.50 -5.80
C PHE A 8 2.05 2.70 -6.40
N LEU A 9 1.00 3.22 -5.76
CA LEU A 9 0.26 4.36 -6.27
C LEU A 9 0.96 5.67 -5.93
N THR A 10 1.08 6.58 -6.89
CA THR A 10 1.67 7.91 -6.71
C THR A 10 0.94 8.97 -7.53
N SER A 11 0.87 10.19 -6.99
CA SER A 11 0.35 11.38 -7.67
C SER A 11 1.44 12.21 -8.34
N LYS A 12 2.71 11.75 -8.35
CA LYS A 12 3.84 12.44 -9.02
C LYS A 12 3.59 12.69 -10.51
N CYS A 13 2.72 11.91 -11.15
CA CYS A 13 2.35 12.10 -12.55
C CYS A 13 1.43 13.31 -12.80
N ILE A 14 0.91 13.95 -11.74
CA ILE A 14 0.01 15.11 -11.84
C ILE A 14 0.84 16.39 -11.88
N ARG A 15 0.52 17.29 -12.82
CA ARG A 15 1.22 18.57 -13.02
C ARG A 15 1.17 19.41 -11.73
N GLY A 16 2.34 19.85 -11.28
CA GLY A 16 2.48 20.72 -10.10
C GLY A 16 2.67 19.98 -8.76
N VAL A 17 2.64 18.65 -8.74
CA VAL A 17 2.90 17.85 -7.53
C VAL A 17 4.40 17.70 -7.29
N LYS A 18 4.90 18.11 -6.11
CA LYS A 18 6.32 18.00 -5.73
C LYS A 18 6.70 16.69 -5.03
N VAL A 19 5.85 16.19 -4.11
CA VAL A 19 6.17 15.01 -3.27
C VAL A 19 5.42 13.76 -3.75
N GLY A 20 4.10 13.86 -3.94
CA GLY A 20 3.25 12.88 -4.64
C GLY A 20 3.20 11.44 -4.09
N TYR A 21 3.85 11.17 -2.97
CA TYR A 21 3.91 9.86 -2.31
C TYR A 21 4.33 10.00 -0.84
N PRO A 22 3.77 9.21 0.10
CA PRO A 22 2.66 8.27 -0.07
C PRO A 22 1.31 8.99 -0.22
N LEU A 23 0.31 8.30 -0.77
CA LEU A 23 -1.04 8.86 -0.88
C LEU A 23 -1.75 8.81 0.48
N LYS A 24 -2.58 9.81 0.78
CA LYS A 24 -3.43 9.77 1.97
C LYS A 24 -4.50 8.69 1.80
N LEU A 25 -4.50 7.69 2.68
CA LEU A 25 -5.50 6.63 2.69
C LEU A 25 -6.69 7.05 3.56
N ASN A 26 -7.90 7.04 2.99
CA ASN A 26 -9.15 7.21 3.74
C ASN A 26 -10.00 5.96 3.52
N ILE A 27 -10.29 5.22 4.60
CA ILE A 27 -10.99 3.94 4.51
C ILE A 27 -12.41 4.14 5.04
N VAL A 28 -13.39 4.04 4.14
CA VAL A 28 -14.81 4.06 4.51
C VAL A 28 -15.30 2.64 4.79
N GLU A 29 -14.79 1.67 4.04
CA GLU A 29 -15.15 0.26 4.17
C GLU A 29 -13.92 -0.63 3.93
N LYS A 30 -13.79 -1.71 4.70
CA LYS A 30 -12.78 -2.75 4.49
C LYS A 30 -13.41 -4.13 4.51
N LYS A 31 -12.86 -5.03 3.69
CA LYS A 31 -13.22 -6.45 3.66
C LYS A 31 -11.96 -7.30 3.76
N VAL A 32 -12.03 -8.34 4.58
CA VAL A 32 -11.00 -9.38 4.63
C VAL A 32 -11.32 -10.42 3.55
N VAL A 33 -10.36 -10.66 2.68
CA VAL A 33 -10.48 -11.64 1.59
C VAL A 33 -9.32 -12.60 1.73
N SER A 34 -9.62 -13.89 1.89
CA SER A 34 -8.61 -14.94 1.91
C SER A 34 -7.94 -15.06 0.53
N SER A 35 -6.67 -15.42 0.52
CA SER A 35 -5.92 -15.69 -0.70
C SER A 35 -4.85 -16.73 -0.36
N ASP A 36 -4.53 -17.59 -1.33
CA ASP A 36 -3.52 -18.61 -1.14
C ASP A 36 -2.15 -17.99 -0.90
N PHE A 37 -1.40 -18.60 0.03
CA PHE A 37 -0.06 -18.16 0.34
C PHE A 37 0.89 -18.58 -0.80
N ASN A 38 1.63 -17.60 -1.33
CA ASN A 38 2.66 -17.82 -2.34
C ASN A 38 3.98 -17.21 -1.85
N SER A 39 4.87 -18.06 -1.31
CA SER A 39 6.14 -17.65 -0.72
C SER A 39 7.07 -16.95 -1.71
N GLU A 40 7.12 -17.45 -2.96
CA GLU A 40 7.96 -16.88 -4.01
C GLU A 40 7.51 -15.46 -4.38
N PHE A 41 6.20 -15.25 -4.51
CA PHE A 41 5.63 -13.93 -4.75
C PHE A 41 5.97 -12.97 -3.61
N ILE A 42 5.75 -13.36 -2.36
CA ILE A 42 6.03 -12.49 -1.20
C ILE A 42 7.51 -12.13 -1.14
N THR A 43 8.41 -13.10 -1.34
CA THR A 43 9.86 -12.88 -1.32
C THR A 43 10.30 -11.87 -2.38
N ARG A 44 9.75 -11.95 -3.59
CA ARG A 44 10.03 -11.00 -4.67
C ARG A 44 9.42 -9.62 -4.43
N MET A 45 8.34 -9.53 -3.67
CA MET A 45 7.66 -8.27 -3.36
C MET A 45 8.35 -7.49 -2.24
N ILE A 46 8.81 -8.16 -1.17
CA ILE A 46 9.49 -7.56 0.00
C ILE A 46 10.49 -6.44 -0.37
N PRO A 47 11.47 -6.64 -1.27
CA PRO A 47 12.45 -5.60 -1.60
C PRO A 47 11.88 -4.43 -2.41
N ARG A 48 10.69 -4.59 -3.00
CA ARG A 48 10.03 -3.58 -3.83
C ARG A 48 9.11 -2.66 -3.03
N LEU A 49 8.88 -2.95 -1.75
CA LEU A 49 7.96 -2.21 -0.92
C LEU A 49 8.61 -0.97 -0.31
N ASP A 50 7.88 0.14 -0.30
CA ASP A 50 8.16 1.23 0.62
C ASP A 50 7.57 0.91 2.00
N TRP A 51 8.42 0.54 2.94
CA TRP A 51 8.01 0.13 4.29
C TRP A 51 7.38 1.26 5.11
N GLY A 52 7.74 2.52 4.84
CA GLY A 52 7.15 3.67 5.51
C GLY A 52 5.67 3.83 5.14
N ALA A 53 5.38 3.74 3.84
CA ALA A 53 4.02 3.78 3.32
C ALA A 53 3.19 2.54 3.74
N ILE A 54 3.78 1.34 3.77
CA ILE A 54 3.10 0.13 4.28
C ILE A 54 2.72 0.31 5.75
N LYS A 55 3.65 0.78 6.60
CA LYS A 55 3.38 1.01 8.02
C LYS A 55 2.25 2.04 8.20
N GLN A 56 2.29 3.14 7.46
CA GLN A 56 1.23 4.15 7.50
C GLN A 56 -0.12 3.58 7.06
N ALA A 57 -0.17 2.78 5.99
CA ALA A 57 -1.38 2.12 5.55
C ALA A 57 -1.91 1.13 6.58
N ALA A 58 -1.04 0.33 7.20
CA ALA A 58 -1.41 -0.63 8.23
C ALA A 58 -2.05 0.05 9.46
N ASN A 59 -1.48 1.18 9.89
CA ASN A 59 -2.05 2.01 10.95
C ASN A 59 -3.44 2.53 10.58
N ASN A 60 -3.62 3.02 9.34
CA ASN A 60 -4.92 3.50 8.86
C ASN A 60 -5.98 2.38 8.75
N VAL A 61 -5.57 1.14 8.50
CA VAL A 61 -6.47 -0.03 8.45
C VAL A 61 -6.82 -0.52 9.88
N SER A 62 -6.15 -0.01 10.92
CA SER A 62 -6.27 -0.48 12.31
C SER A 62 -5.91 -1.96 12.44
N ILE A 63 -4.75 -2.35 11.92
CA ILE A 63 -4.16 -3.68 12.13
C ILE A 63 -3.18 -3.67 13.33
N PHE A 64 -2.98 -2.51 13.96
CA PHE A 64 -2.19 -2.32 15.18
C PHE A 64 -2.90 -1.34 16.12
#